data_AF-A0A5D0Q6L8-F1
#
_entry.id   AF-A0A5D0Q6L8-F1
#
_cell.length_a   1.000
_cell.length_b   1.000
_cell.length_c   1.000
_cell.angle_alpha   90.00
_cell.angle_beta   90.00
_cell.angle_gamma   90.00
#
_symmetry.space_group_name_H-M   'P 1'
#
loop_
_entity.id
_entity.type
_entity.pdbx_description
1 polymer ?
#
loop_
_entity_poly.entity_id
_entity_poly.type
_entity_poly.pdbx_seq_one_letter_code
_entity_poly.pdbx_strand_id
1 'polypeptide(L)'
;MIEYRASFDARIAFSNGGDLTVHGFRVDLPGPGASENDIAVLFVASLGLLMTDTVELTNVQVFPEPHKGTRGGPSDHRRPEPGEGRGGLVELDHLPQEGGTYLEAPDLAVVELARVVDLPAVVVRVTGARRSPVGVGSLAPFDVRGHAVLLHTGVREGHCLAPEAATWLVEHGAVLVGTDADGLDDCAREGRPAREALLAGGVPVVERLTGLERLPPTGALFTAAPPRLLGVGRVPVRAYARLP
;
A
#
# COMPACT_ATOMS: atom_id res chain seq x y z
N MET A 1 -6.26 -4.47 32.27
CA MET A 1 -6.40 -3.01 32.46
C MET A 1 -7.85 -2.67 32.16
N ILE A 2 -8.49 -1.73 32.84
CA ILE A 2 -9.88 -1.36 32.51
C ILE A 2 -9.81 -0.57 31.20
N GLU A 3 -10.41 -1.11 30.14
CA GLU A 3 -10.48 -0.48 28.81
C GLU A 3 -11.79 0.30 28.69
N TYR A 4 -11.76 1.44 27.98
CA TYR A 4 -12.89 2.35 27.84
C TYR A 4 -13.35 2.44 26.39
N ARG A 5 -14.66 2.52 26.18
CA ARG A 5 -15.26 2.82 24.87
C ARG A 5 -16.20 4.01 25.00
N ALA A 6 -16.32 4.78 23.92
CA ALA A 6 -17.42 5.70 23.73
C ALA A 6 -18.47 5.08 22.81
N SER A 7 -19.74 5.19 23.16
CA SER A 7 -20.87 5.01 22.25
C SER A 7 -21.47 6.37 21.93
N PHE A 8 -21.79 6.64 20.68
CA PHE A 8 -22.32 7.93 20.24
C PHE A 8 -23.09 7.80 18.92
N ASP A 9 -23.88 8.83 18.62
CA ASP A 9 -24.42 9.08 17.29
C ASP A 9 -23.55 10.15 16.62
N ALA A 10 -23.36 10.08 15.30
CA ALA A 10 -22.58 11.09 14.60
C ALA A 10 -23.19 11.42 13.23
N ARG A 11 -23.06 12.68 12.84
CA ARG A 11 -23.31 13.17 11.48
C ARG A 11 -22.02 13.76 10.94
N ILE A 12 -21.61 13.30 9.78
CA ILE A 12 -20.41 13.76 9.06
C ILE A 12 -20.86 14.41 7.76
N ALA A 13 -20.37 15.62 7.47
CA ALA A 13 -20.44 16.20 6.14
C ALA A 13 -19.08 16.07 5.43
N PHE A 14 -19.12 15.71 4.15
CA PHE A 14 -17.90 15.62 3.34
C PHE A 14 -17.73 16.86 2.47
N SER A 15 -16.48 17.31 2.30
CA SER A 15 -16.16 18.51 1.52
C SER A 15 -16.41 18.33 0.02
N ASN A 16 -16.56 17.09 -0.46
CA ASN A 16 -16.92 16.75 -1.84
C ASN A 16 -18.43 16.52 -2.02
N GLY A 17 -19.24 16.78 -0.98
CA GLY A 17 -20.68 16.59 -0.97
C GLY A 17 -21.11 15.22 -0.43
N GLY A 18 -22.33 15.18 0.12
CA GLY A 18 -22.89 14.01 0.80
C GLY A 18 -22.67 14.04 2.32
N ASP A 19 -23.37 13.15 3.02
CA ASP A 19 -23.26 12.98 4.47
C ASP A 19 -23.28 11.51 4.89
N LEU A 20 -22.67 11.24 6.05
CA LEU A 20 -22.75 9.95 6.73
C LEU A 20 -23.38 10.16 8.09
N THR A 21 -24.42 9.40 8.38
CA THR A 21 -25.05 9.39 9.71
C THR A 21 -24.91 8.00 10.33
N VAL A 22 -24.47 7.94 11.58
CA VAL A 22 -24.34 6.70 12.36
C VAL A 22 -25.06 6.82 13.69
N HIS A 23 -25.57 5.68 14.16
CA HIS A 23 -26.30 5.59 15.42
C HIS A 23 -25.70 4.50 16.30
N GLY A 24 -25.47 4.81 17.58
CA GLY A 24 -24.91 3.89 18.58
C GLY A 24 -23.54 3.34 18.20
N PHE A 25 -22.75 4.10 17.43
CA PHE A 25 -21.43 3.69 17.00
C PHE A 25 -20.47 3.66 18.18
N ARG A 26 -19.57 2.67 18.21
CA ARG A 26 -18.63 2.48 19.32
C ARG A 26 -17.19 2.66 18.87
N VAL A 27 -16.42 3.47 19.60
CA VAL A 27 -14.98 3.64 19.40
C VAL A 27 -14.23 3.41 20.70
N ASP A 28 -13.01 2.91 20.58
CA ASP A 28 -12.12 2.64 21.69
C ASP A 28 -11.43 3.91 22.15
N LEU A 29 -11.25 4.08 23.46
CA LEU A 29 -10.66 5.27 24.06
C LEU A 29 -9.40 4.94 24.87
N PRO A 30 -8.39 5.84 24.86
CA PRO A 30 -7.16 5.66 25.65
C PRO A 30 -7.42 5.75 27.16
N GLY A 31 -8.55 6.34 27.56
CA GLY A 31 -8.94 6.52 28.93
C GLY A 31 -10.30 7.22 29.06
N PRO A 32 -10.84 7.34 30.28
CA PRO A 32 -12.18 7.85 30.52
C PRO A 32 -12.33 9.36 30.29
N GLY A 33 -11.23 10.11 30.14
CA GLY A 33 -11.22 11.57 30.00
C GLY A 33 -11.13 12.08 28.56
N ALA A 34 -11.38 11.23 27.55
CA ALA A 34 -11.34 11.63 26.15
C ALA A 34 -12.42 12.69 25.85
N SER A 35 -12.02 13.78 25.20
CA SER A 35 -12.96 14.82 24.77
C SER A 35 -13.78 14.37 23.55
N GLU A 36 -14.90 15.06 23.27
CA GLU A 36 -15.68 14.79 22.06
C GLU A 36 -14.86 14.96 20.78
N ASN A 37 -13.91 15.91 20.77
CA ASN A 37 -12.99 16.07 19.64
C ASN A 37 -12.06 14.86 19.48
N ASP A 38 -11.55 14.31 20.58
CA ASP A 38 -10.73 13.09 20.54
C ASP A 38 -11.55 11.90 20.01
N ILE A 39 -12.80 11.77 20.45
CA ILE A 39 -13.74 10.74 19.98
C ILE A 39 -14.02 10.90 18.49
N ALA A 40 -14.22 12.13 18.00
CA ALA A 40 -14.46 12.42 16.59
C ALA A 40 -13.25 12.05 15.72
N VAL A 41 -12.03 12.40 16.17
CA VAL A 41 -10.79 12.05 15.48
C VAL A 41 -10.62 10.53 15.40
N LEU A 42 -10.83 9.83 16.52
CA LEU A 42 -10.76 8.37 16.59
C LEU A 42 -11.81 7.70 15.71
N PHE A 43 -13.02 8.26 15.65
CA PHE A 43 -14.08 7.79 14.79
C PHE A 43 -13.72 7.86 13.31
N VAL A 44 -13.29 9.04 12.83
CA VAL A 44 -12.86 9.26 11.43
C VAL A 44 -11.70 8.33 11.07
N ALA A 45 -10.70 8.24 11.95
CA ALA A 45 -9.55 7.35 11.76
C ALA A 45 -9.96 5.87 11.71
N SER A 46 -10.87 5.42 12.58
CA SER A 46 -11.31 4.03 12.65
C SER A 46 -12.02 3.54 11.40
N LEU A 47 -12.72 4.44 10.69
CA LEU A 47 -13.43 4.16 9.45
C LEU A 47 -12.61 4.48 8.20
N GLY A 48 -11.41 5.07 8.35
CA GLY A 48 -10.55 5.46 7.24
C GLY A 48 -11.19 6.51 6.32
N LEU A 49 -12.02 7.39 6.88
CA LEU A 49 -12.75 8.39 6.09
C LEU A 49 -11.81 9.52 5.64
N LEU A 50 -11.97 9.95 4.39
CA LEU A 50 -11.24 11.05 3.78
C LEU A 50 -12.20 12.19 3.45
N MET A 51 -11.68 13.41 3.32
CA MET A 51 -12.45 14.61 2.94
C MET A 51 -13.59 14.95 3.90
N THR A 52 -13.45 14.59 5.17
CA THR A 52 -14.37 14.99 6.25
C THR A 52 -14.23 16.48 6.53
N ASP A 53 -15.32 17.23 6.39
CA ASP A 53 -15.37 18.67 6.63
C ASP A 53 -15.81 18.96 8.07
N THR A 54 -16.96 18.41 8.47
CA THR A 54 -17.48 18.54 9.84
C THR A 54 -17.88 17.19 10.42
N VAL A 55 -17.68 17.05 11.73
CA VAL A 55 -18.12 15.90 12.52
C VAL A 55 -18.90 16.42 13.72
N GLU A 56 -20.18 16.10 13.78
CA GLU A 56 -21.03 16.43 14.91
C GLU A 56 -21.34 15.15 15.67
N LEU A 57 -20.94 15.08 16.94
CA LEU A 57 -21.25 13.98 17.84
C LEU A 57 -22.46 14.34 18.70
N THR A 58 -23.32 13.36 18.94
CA THR A 58 -24.44 13.47 19.88
C THR A 58 -24.57 12.18 20.69
N ASN A 59 -25.26 12.24 21.82
CA ASN A 59 -25.49 11.07 22.68
C ASN A 59 -24.21 10.34 23.11
N VAL A 60 -23.11 11.08 23.31
CA VAL A 60 -21.81 10.51 23.69
C VAL A 60 -21.88 9.95 25.11
N GLN A 61 -21.57 8.66 25.24
CA GLN A 61 -21.47 7.95 26.52
C GLN A 61 -20.18 7.16 26.58
N VAL A 62 -19.37 7.41 27.60
CA VAL A 62 -18.14 6.67 27.88
C VAL A 62 -18.38 5.66 28.99
N PHE A 63 -18.02 4.40 28.75
CA PHE A 63 -18.19 3.33 29.72
C PHE A 63 -17.02 2.33 29.69
N PRO A 64 -16.73 1.67 30.82
CA PRO A 64 -15.72 0.61 30.90
C PRO A 64 -16.30 -0.70 30.34
N GLU A 65 -15.70 -1.25 29.29
CA GLU A 65 -16.08 -2.53 28.68
C GLU A 65 -14.79 -3.25 28.25
N PRO A 66 -14.54 -4.51 28.64
CA PRO A 66 -13.39 -5.25 28.11
C PRO A 66 -13.62 -5.63 26.63
N HIS A 67 -12.72 -5.23 25.73
CA HIS A 67 -12.86 -5.46 24.28
C HIS A 67 -11.53 -5.85 23.62
N LYS A 68 -11.56 -6.38 22.40
CA LYS A 68 -10.35 -6.84 21.69
C LYS A 68 -9.48 -5.72 21.08
N GLY A 69 -9.78 -4.46 21.37
CA GLY A 69 -9.16 -3.31 20.70
C GLY A 69 -9.58 -3.17 19.23
N THR A 70 -9.79 -1.96 18.73
CA THR A 70 -9.82 -1.62 17.32
C THR A 70 -8.38 -1.58 16.83
N ARG A 71 -8.11 -2.22 15.70
CA ARG A 71 -6.75 -2.26 15.10
C ARG A 71 -6.31 -0.82 14.81
N GLY A 72 -5.22 -0.37 15.44
CA GLY A 72 -4.74 1.02 15.34
C GLY A 72 -5.47 2.03 16.24
N GLY A 73 -6.33 1.54 17.13
CA GLY A 73 -7.02 2.36 18.12
C GLY A 73 -6.22 2.53 19.42
N PRO A 74 -6.64 3.46 20.28
CA PRO A 74 -5.93 3.81 21.52
C PRO A 74 -6.00 2.74 22.61
N SER A 75 -6.91 1.76 22.48
CA SER A 75 -6.96 0.53 23.30
C SER A 75 -6.16 -0.64 22.70
N ASP A 76 -5.38 -0.43 21.62
CA ASP A 76 -4.44 -1.45 21.12
C ASP A 76 -3.28 -1.58 22.12
N HIS A 77 -3.55 -2.26 23.24
CA HIS A 77 -2.62 -2.55 24.31
C HIS A 77 -1.66 -3.70 23.97
N ARG A 78 -1.35 -3.91 22.68
CA ARG A 78 -0.17 -4.67 22.29
C ARG A 78 1.07 -3.90 22.75
N ARG A 79 1.42 -4.14 24.01
CA ARG A 79 2.74 -3.85 24.55
C ARG A 79 3.70 -4.70 23.73
N PRO A 80 4.70 -4.12 23.02
CA PRO A 80 5.56 -4.91 22.16
C PRO A 80 6.31 -5.90 23.05
N GLU A 81 5.97 -7.18 22.91
CA GLU A 81 6.79 -8.27 23.39
C GLU A 81 8.21 -8.08 22.80
N PRO A 82 9.30 -8.34 23.54
CA PRO A 82 10.65 -8.20 23.00
C PRO A 82 10.84 -9.19 21.83
N GLY A 83 10.55 -8.73 20.60
CA GLY A 83 10.44 -9.54 19.39
C GLY A 83 9.42 -9.05 18.36
N GLU A 84 8.39 -8.29 18.77
CA GLU A 84 7.30 -7.75 17.92
C GLU A 84 7.58 -6.32 17.40
N GLY A 85 8.84 -5.98 17.13
CA GLY A 85 9.24 -4.72 16.46
C GLY A 85 9.22 -4.80 14.93
N ARG A 86 8.80 -5.95 14.36
CA ARG A 86 8.65 -6.13 12.92
C ARG A 86 7.16 -6.20 12.65
N GLY A 87 6.57 -5.12 12.12
CA GLY A 87 5.21 -5.17 11.59
C GLY A 87 5.02 -6.39 10.69
N GLY A 88 3.79 -6.91 10.60
CA GLY A 88 3.52 -8.20 9.96
C GLY A 88 4.16 -8.30 8.58
N LEU A 89 4.89 -9.39 8.32
CA LEU A 89 5.48 -9.64 7.01
C LEU A 89 4.44 -10.27 6.09
N VAL A 90 4.43 -9.80 4.85
CA VAL A 90 3.62 -10.29 3.75
C VAL A 90 4.58 -10.82 2.70
N GLU A 91 4.58 -12.13 2.45
CA GLU A 91 5.24 -12.71 1.28
C GLU A 91 4.49 -12.24 0.03
N LEU A 92 5.25 -11.77 -0.97
CA LEU A 92 4.75 -11.23 -2.22
C LEU A 92 5.32 -11.98 -3.43
N ASP A 93 6.04 -13.08 -3.21
CA ASP A 93 6.58 -13.90 -4.28
C ASP A 93 5.79 -15.18 -4.55
N HIS A 94 5.80 -15.58 -5.81
CA HIS A 94 5.39 -16.89 -6.24
C HIS A 94 6.50 -17.90 -6.04
N LEU A 95 6.11 -19.14 -5.71
CA LEU A 95 7.05 -20.24 -5.68
C LEU A 95 7.64 -20.50 -7.09
N PRO A 96 8.85 -21.06 -7.19
CA PRO A 96 9.44 -21.41 -8.49
C PRO A 96 8.54 -22.30 -9.37
N GLN A 97 7.76 -23.21 -8.75
CA GLN A 97 6.81 -24.07 -9.48
C GLN A 97 5.64 -23.29 -10.09
N GLU A 98 5.33 -22.10 -9.56
CA GLU A 98 4.26 -21.20 -10.03
C GLU A 98 4.79 -20.17 -11.04
N GLY A 99 6.01 -20.36 -11.52
CA GLY A 99 6.70 -19.46 -12.43
C GLY A 99 7.65 -18.51 -11.72
N GLY A 100 7.54 -18.29 -10.41
CA GLY A 100 8.42 -17.42 -9.62
C GLY A 100 8.18 -15.93 -9.81
N THR A 101 8.78 -15.13 -8.92
CA THR A 101 8.82 -13.66 -8.98
C THR A 101 10.22 -13.22 -9.33
N TYR A 102 10.35 -12.22 -10.21
CA TYR A 102 11.65 -11.80 -10.73
C TYR A 102 11.84 -10.31 -10.63
N LEU A 103 13.07 -9.93 -10.33
CA LEU A 103 13.55 -8.57 -10.48
C LEU A 103 14.43 -8.47 -11.73
N GLU A 104 14.21 -7.40 -12.50
CA GLU A 104 14.98 -7.02 -13.68
C GLU A 104 15.60 -5.63 -13.48
N ALA A 105 16.88 -5.49 -13.79
CA ALA A 105 17.62 -4.23 -13.78
C ALA A 105 18.71 -4.26 -14.87
N PRO A 106 19.24 -3.10 -15.31
CA PRO A 106 20.30 -3.07 -16.33
C PRO A 106 21.56 -3.84 -15.91
N ASP A 107 21.97 -3.71 -14.65
CA ASP A 107 23.05 -4.48 -14.04
C ASP A 107 22.78 -4.69 -12.55
N LEU A 108 22.54 -5.94 -12.15
CA LEU A 108 22.23 -6.32 -10.78
C LEU A 108 23.43 -6.20 -9.84
N ALA A 109 24.66 -6.22 -10.34
CA ALA A 109 25.87 -6.13 -9.50
C ALA A 109 26.06 -4.74 -8.87
N VAL A 110 25.43 -3.71 -9.45
CA VAL A 110 25.52 -2.30 -9.06
C VAL A 110 24.23 -1.74 -8.47
N VAL A 111 23.18 -2.56 -8.32
CA VAL A 111 21.95 -2.13 -7.63
C VAL A 111 22.26 -1.97 -6.15
N GLU A 112 22.16 -0.74 -5.65
CA GLU A 112 22.31 -0.43 -4.24
C GLU A 112 21.13 -0.98 -3.43
N LEU A 113 21.39 -1.51 -2.23
CA LEU A 113 20.35 -2.05 -1.35
C LEU A 113 19.27 -1.02 -1.00
N ALA A 114 19.63 0.27 -0.90
CA ALA A 114 18.68 1.36 -0.69
C ALA A 114 17.62 1.50 -1.80
N ARG A 115 17.80 0.82 -2.94
CA ARG A 115 16.85 0.79 -4.06
C ARG A 115 16.05 -0.51 -4.17
N VAL A 116 16.22 -1.45 -3.23
CA VAL A 116 15.55 -2.76 -3.26
C VAL A 116 15.19 -3.31 -1.87
N VAL A 117 15.56 -2.63 -0.79
CA VAL A 117 15.29 -3.04 0.60
C VAL A 117 14.55 -1.93 1.34
N ASP A 118 13.53 -2.34 2.10
CA ASP A 118 12.73 -1.47 2.98
C ASP A 118 12.24 -0.17 2.30
N LEU A 119 11.90 -0.27 1.01
CA LEU A 119 11.41 0.87 0.22
C LEU A 119 10.01 1.26 0.65
N PRO A 120 9.73 2.55 0.91
CA PRO A 120 8.37 3.04 1.08
C PRO A 120 7.52 2.61 -0.13
N ALA A 121 6.43 1.88 0.10
CA ALA A 121 5.61 1.33 -0.97
C ALA A 121 4.33 2.15 -1.16
N VAL A 122 4.01 2.41 -2.43
CA VAL A 122 2.71 2.91 -2.89
C VAL A 122 2.04 1.81 -3.68
N VAL A 123 0.83 1.42 -3.29
CA VAL A 123 0.05 0.39 -3.99
C VAL A 123 -1.03 1.06 -4.81
N VAL A 124 -0.88 1.03 -6.13
CA VAL A 124 -1.82 1.58 -7.09
C VAL A 124 -2.78 0.49 -7.54
N ARG A 125 -4.02 0.54 -7.04
CA ARG A 125 -5.04 -0.45 -7.38
C ARG A 125 -5.76 -0.05 -8.65
N VAL A 126 -5.62 -0.88 -9.69
CA VAL A 126 -6.31 -0.72 -10.99
C VAL A 126 -7.29 -1.87 -11.28
N THR A 127 -7.63 -2.62 -10.24
CA THR A 127 -8.60 -3.73 -10.27
C THR A 127 -9.97 -3.24 -10.77
N GLY A 128 -10.53 -3.93 -11.77
CA GLY A 128 -11.90 -3.68 -12.25
C GLY A 128 -12.04 -2.62 -13.36
N ALA A 129 -10.97 -1.92 -13.75
CA ALA A 129 -10.98 -1.19 -15.01
C ALA A 129 -11.06 -2.19 -16.19
N ARG A 130 -11.77 -1.84 -17.28
CA ARG A 130 -11.59 -2.56 -18.57
C ARG A 130 -10.09 -2.65 -18.89
N ARG A 131 -9.62 -3.62 -19.70
CA ARG A 131 -8.20 -3.84 -20.09
C ARG A 131 -7.56 -2.62 -20.79
N SER A 132 -7.49 -1.49 -20.11
CA SER A 132 -6.89 -0.23 -20.53
C SER A 132 -5.53 -0.11 -19.88
N PRO A 133 -4.51 0.33 -20.61
CA PRO A 133 -3.19 0.55 -20.03
C PRO A 133 -3.25 1.46 -18.81
N VAL A 134 -2.43 1.17 -17.79
CA VAL A 134 -2.22 2.04 -16.63
C VAL A 134 -1.53 3.31 -17.12
N GLY A 135 -2.27 4.40 -17.16
CA GLY A 135 -1.79 5.70 -17.61
C GLY A 135 -1.38 6.61 -16.46
N VAL A 136 -0.81 7.77 -16.80
CA VAL A 136 -0.38 8.81 -15.84
C VAL A 136 -1.53 9.23 -14.91
N GLY A 137 -2.77 9.30 -15.39
CA GLY A 137 -3.93 9.67 -14.59
C GLY A 137 -4.19 8.76 -13.38
N SER A 138 -3.79 7.49 -13.45
CA SER A 138 -3.90 6.54 -12.33
C SER A 138 -2.75 6.68 -11.32
N LEU A 139 -1.62 7.27 -11.72
CA LEU A 139 -0.41 7.41 -10.91
C LEU A 139 -0.28 8.79 -10.26
N ALA A 140 -0.72 9.84 -10.97
CA ALA A 140 -0.62 11.24 -10.55
C ALA A 140 -1.20 11.56 -9.15
N PRO A 141 -2.22 10.85 -8.62
CA PRO A 141 -2.71 11.09 -7.26
C PRO A 141 -1.75 10.67 -6.14
N PHE A 142 -0.69 9.91 -6.42
CA PHE A 142 0.21 9.34 -5.42
C PHE A 142 1.58 10.05 -5.41
N ASP A 143 2.20 10.14 -4.23
CA ASP A 143 3.61 10.55 -4.13
C ASP A 143 4.52 9.36 -4.44
N VAL A 144 5.11 9.35 -5.63
CA VAL A 144 5.97 8.25 -6.11
C VAL A 144 7.45 8.50 -5.82
N ARG A 145 7.83 9.70 -5.39
CA ARG A 145 9.24 10.07 -5.23
C ARG A 145 9.88 9.26 -4.11
N GLY A 146 10.94 8.52 -4.40
CA GLY A 146 11.62 7.70 -3.41
C GLY A 146 10.87 6.39 -3.07
N HIS A 147 9.78 6.08 -3.75
CA HIS A 147 8.91 4.95 -3.43
C HIS A 147 9.07 3.76 -4.39
N ALA A 148 8.73 2.58 -3.90
CA ALA A 148 8.37 1.43 -4.73
C ALA A 148 6.90 1.55 -5.16
N VAL A 149 6.64 1.67 -6.46
CA VAL A 149 5.30 1.77 -7.01
C VAL A 149 4.81 0.38 -7.43
N LEU A 150 3.84 -0.16 -6.69
CA LEU A 150 3.31 -1.51 -6.89
C LEU A 150 1.94 -1.44 -7.56
N LEU A 151 1.84 -1.93 -8.79
CA LEU A 151 0.62 -1.99 -9.58
C LEU A 151 -0.15 -3.27 -9.20
N HIS A 152 -1.33 -3.10 -8.62
CA HIS A 152 -2.23 -4.20 -8.29
C HIS A 152 -3.36 -4.25 -9.32
N THR A 153 -3.23 -5.17 -10.27
CA THR A 153 -4.18 -5.40 -11.36
C THR A 153 -5.24 -6.45 -11.00
N GLY A 154 -4.91 -7.36 -10.08
CA GLY A 154 -5.77 -8.42 -9.55
C GLY A 154 -5.90 -9.65 -10.46
N VAL A 155 -5.24 -9.66 -11.63
CA VAL A 155 -5.28 -10.77 -12.58
C VAL A 155 -3.92 -10.92 -13.29
N ARG A 156 -3.55 -12.17 -13.62
CA ARG A 156 -2.25 -12.45 -14.26
C ARG A 156 -2.06 -11.80 -15.63
N GLU A 157 -3.13 -11.75 -16.43
CA GLU A 157 -3.19 -11.00 -17.70
C GLU A 157 -3.63 -9.55 -17.44
N GLY A 158 -3.02 -8.94 -16.43
CA GLY A 158 -3.37 -7.62 -15.90
C GLY A 158 -3.15 -6.48 -16.88
N HIS A 159 -3.45 -5.27 -16.41
CA HIS A 159 -3.25 -4.06 -17.18
C HIS A 159 -1.76 -3.80 -17.38
N CYS A 160 -1.37 -3.59 -18.63
CA CYS A 160 -0.03 -3.16 -19.01
C CYS A 160 0.20 -1.69 -18.62
N LEU A 161 1.44 -1.32 -18.33
CA LEU A 161 1.85 0.06 -18.08
C LEU A 161 1.99 0.81 -19.41
N ALA A 162 1.38 1.98 -19.53
CA ALA A 162 1.57 2.82 -20.71
C ALA A 162 3.03 3.35 -20.77
N PRO A 163 3.66 3.42 -21.95
CA PRO A 163 5.04 3.94 -22.08
C PRO A 163 5.21 5.35 -21.49
N GLU A 164 4.23 6.21 -21.68
CA GLU A 164 4.25 7.59 -21.15
C GLU A 164 4.16 7.60 -19.62
N ALA A 165 3.47 6.62 -19.04
CA ALA A 165 3.40 6.44 -17.58
C ALA A 165 4.73 5.93 -17.01
N ALA A 166 5.43 5.06 -17.73
CA ALA A 166 6.78 4.62 -17.36
C ALA A 166 7.77 5.80 -17.33
N THR A 167 7.79 6.62 -18.39
CA THR A 167 8.62 7.84 -18.45
C THR A 167 8.28 8.78 -17.30
N TRP A 168 6.99 8.99 -17.03
CA TRP A 168 6.54 9.84 -15.93
C TRP A 168 7.06 9.34 -14.57
N LEU A 169 7.01 8.04 -14.30
CA LEU A 169 7.54 7.44 -13.06
C LEU A 169 9.03 7.71 -12.86
N VAL A 170 9.82 7.60 -13.93
CA VAL A 170 11.26 7.91 -13.91
C VAL A 170 11.47 9.38 -13.57
N GLU A 171 10.79 10.30 -14.26
CA GLU A 171 10.91 11.75 -14.06
C GLU A 171 10.47 12.19 -12.65
N HIS A 172 9.50 11.50 -12.06
CA HIS A 172 8.98 11.81 -10.72
C HIS A 172 9.73 11.09 -9.59
N GLY A 173 10.76 10.31 -9.93
CA GLY A 173 11.72 9.74 -8.98
C GLY A 173 11.23 8.46 -8.31
N ALA A 174 10.42 7.65 -9.00
CA ALA A 174 10.15 6.28 -8.55
C ALA A 174 11.46 5.48 -8.46
N VAL A 175 11.62 4.72 -7.39
CA VAL A 175 12.87 3.97 -7.13
C VAL A 175 12.79 2.55 -7.69
N LEU A 176 11.60 1.96 -7.69
CA LEU A 176 11.31 0.62 -8.17
C LEU A 176 9.86 0.56 -8.64
N VAL A 177 9.57 -0.26 -9.66
CA VAL A 177 8.20 -0.53 -10.11
C VAL A 177 7.91 -2.03 -10.00
N GLY A 178 6.79 -2.37 -9.39
CA GLY A 178 6.32 -3.74 -9.21
C GLY A 178 4.95 -3.96 -9.86
N THR A 179 4.66 -5.17 -10.33
CA THR A 179 3.32 -5.56 -10.81
C THR A 179 2.99 -7.00 -10.41
N ASP A 180 1.72 -7.26 -10.13
CA ASP A 180 1.18 -8.62 -9.95
C ASP A 180 0.87 -9.34 -11.27
N ALA A 181 0.91 -8.63 -12.39
CA ALA A 181 0.74 -9.21 -13.71
C ALA A 181 1.96 -10.05 -14.13
N ASP A 182 1.72 -10.95 -15.10
CA ASP A 182 2.77 -11.79 -15.70
C ASP A 182 3.84 -10.96 -16.45
N GLY A 183 3.49 -9.74 -16.86
CA GLY A 183 4.40 -8.79 -17.50
C GLY A 183 3.91 -7.33 -17.39
N LEU A 184 4.86 -6.39 -17.45
CA LEU A 184 4.60 -4.95 -17.41
C LEU A 184 4.08 -4.38 -18.74
N ASP A 185 4.53 -4.93 -19.86
CA ASP A 185 4.18 -4.50 -21.22
C ASP A 185 3.05 -5.35 -21.81
N ASP A 186 2.35 -4.81 -22.81
CA ASP A 186 1.34 -5.54 -23.56
C ASP A 186 1.98 -6.62 -24.44
N CYS A 187 1.74 -7.90 -24.11
CA CYS A 187 2.22 -9.04 -24.89
C CYS A 187 1.72 -9.05 -26.35
N ALA A 188 0.65 -8.32 -26.68
CA ALA A 188 0.14 -8.21 -28.05
C ALA A 188 0.90 -7.18 -28.90
N ARG A 189 1.75 -6.35 -28.28
CA ARG A 189 2.60 -5.37 -28.97
C ARG A 189 3.99 -5.95 -29.23
N GLU A 190 4.59 -5.61 -30.37
CA GLU A 190 6.01 -5.84 -30.58
C GLU A 190 6.84 -4.87 -29.71
N GLY A 191 7.82 -5.40 -28.98
CA GLY A 191 8.72 -4.62 -28.10
C GLY A 191 8.27 -4.54 -26.64
N ARG A 192 9.06 -3.83 -25.82
CA ARG A 192 8.81 -3.65 -24.37
C ARG A 192 9.03 -2.20 -23.92
N PRO A 193 8.28 -1.24 -24.48
CA PRO A 193 8.58 0.18 -24.35
C PRO A 193 8.48 0.73 -22.93
N ALA A 194 7.55 0.24 -22.09
CA ALA A 194 7.44 0.69 -20.71
C ALA A 194 8.61 0.16 -19.87
N ARG A 195 8.94 -1.13 -20.03
CA ARG A 195 10.12 -1.72 -19.39
C ARG A 195 11.40 -1.03 -19.84
N GLU A 196 11.60 -0.83 -21.14
CA GLU A 196 12.80 -0.18 -21.68
C GLU A 196 12.96 1.24 -21.12
N ALA A 197 11.87 2.01 -21.03
CA ALA A 197 11.89 3.34 -20.42
C ALA A 197 12.31 3.31 -18.94
N LEU A 198 11.76 2.39 -18.14
CA LEU A 198 12.13 2.24 -16.72
C LEU A 198 13.60 1.83 -16.56
N LEU A 199 14.04 0.82 -17.31
CA LEU A 199 15.41 0.31 -17.23
C LEU A 199 16.43 1.34 -17.71
N ALA A 200 16.14 2.09 -18.78
CA ALA A 200 16.97 3.20 -19.24
C ALA A 200 17.03 4.33 -18.19
N GLY A 201 15.95 4.55 -17.44
CA GLY A 201 15.90 5.44 -16.27
C GLY A 201 16.58 4.89 -15.02
N GLY A 202 17.10 3.66 -15.05
CA GLY A 202 17.73 3.00 -13.91
C GLY A 202 16.76 2.57 -12.80
N VAL A 203 15.47 2.40 -13.14
CA VAL A 203 14.41 1.95 -12.22
C VAL A 203 14.24 0.43 -12.39
N PRO A 204 14.55 -0.38 -11.36
CA PRO A 204 14.33 -1.83 -11.41
C PRO A 204 12.85 -2.18 -11.52
N VAL A 205 12.56 -3.29 -12.19
CA VAL A 205 11.21 -3.80 -12.40
C VAL A 205 11.04 -5.14 -11.70
N VAL A 206 9.97 -5.31 -10.94
CA VAL A 206 9.58 -6.58 -10.31
C VAL A 206 8.25 -7.03 -10.88
N GLU A 207 8.18 -8.26 -11.38
CA GLU A 207 6.97 -8.81 -12.00
C GLU A 207 6.53 -10.07 -11.30
N ARG A 208 5.25 -10.42 -11.51
CA ARG A 208 4.62 -11.60 -10.91
C ARG A 208 4.64 -11.52 -9.39
N LEU A 209 4.29 -10.36 -8.85
CA LEU A 209 4.02 -10.23 -7.42
C LEU A 209 2.68 -10.90 -7.08
N THR A 210 2.53 -11.33 -5.84
CA THR A 210 1.27 -11.83 -5.29
C THR A 210 0.97 -11.12 -3.97
N GLY A 211 -0.23 -11.29 -3.42
CA GLY A 211 -0.57 -10.78 -2.09
C GLY A 211 -0.66 -9.26 -1.97
N LEU A 212 -0.65 -8.50 -3.09
CA LEU A 212 -0.73 -7.03 -3.08
C LEU A 212 -2.06 -6.52 -2.50
N GLU A 213 -3.13 -7.33 -2.54
CA GLU A 213 -4.42 -7.02 -1.92
C GLU A 213 -4.35 -6.91 -0.39
N ARG A 214 -3.31 -7.48 0.23
CA ARG A 214 -3.06 -7.44 1.67
C ARG A 214 -2.31 -6.19 2.12
N LEU A 215 -1.77 -5.41 1.19
CA LEU A 215 -1.01 -4.21 1.50
C LEU A 215 -1.92 -2.98 1.58
N PRO A 216 -1.66 -2.05 2.52
CA PRO A 216 -2.30 -0.74 2.51
C PRO A 216 -1.87 0.07 1.27
N PRO A 217 -2.65 1.09 0.85
CA PRO A 217 -2.27 1.96 -0.27
C PRO A 217 -0.91 2.64 -0.08
N THR A 218 -0.53 2.96 1.16
CA THR A 218 0.76 3.56 1.53
C THR A 218 1.21 3.06 2.91
N GLY A 219 2.50 3.24 3.25
CA GLY A 219 3.05 2.99 4.58
C GLY A 219 3.67 1.60 4.79
N ALA A 220 3.50 0.67 3.85
CA ALA A 220 4.26 -0.58 3.84
C ALA A 220 5.71 -0.33 3.37
N LEU A 221 6.65 -1.16 3.83
CA LEU A 221 8.02 -1.19 3.32
C LEU A 221 8.25 -2.43 2.47
N PHE A 222 8.59 -2.25 1.20
CA PHE A 222 8.78 -3.31 0.21
C PHE A 222 10.26 -3.69 0.06
N THR A 223 10.53 -4.98 -0.02
CA THR A 223 11.86 -5.53 -0.28
C THR A 223 11.80 -6.57 -1.40
N ALA A 224 12.73 -6.45 -2.35
CA ALA A 224 12.97 -7.41 -3.42
C ALA A 224 14.47 -7.45 -3.76
N ALA A 225 15.31 -7.80 -2.78
CA ALA A 225 16.76 -7.80 -2.96
C ALA A 225 17.21 -8.97 -3.87
N PRO A 226 17.88 -8.70 -5.00
CA PRO A 226 18.44 -9.74 -5.85
C PRO A 226 19.76 -10.27 -5.29
N PRO A 227 20.16 -11.52 -5.63
CA PRO A 227 21.56 -11.92 -5.49
C PRO A 227 22.46 -10.99 -6.33
N ARG A 228 23.64 -10.65 -5.79
CA ARG A 228 24.59 -9.77 -6.47
C ARG A 228 25.34 -10.54 -7.56
N LEU A 229 24.83 -10.50 -8.79
CA LEU A 229 25.38 -11.23 -9.94
C LEU A 229 25.80 -10.27 -11.06
N LEU A 230 27.02 -10.44 -11.55
CA LEU A 230 27.57 -9.64 -12.65
C LEU A 230 27.07 -10.15 -14.01
N GLY A 231 26.65 -9.23 -14.89
CA GLY A 231 26.24 -9.55 -16.27
C GLY A 231 24.89 -10.26 -16.37
N VAL A 232 24.13 -10.33 -15.27
CA VAL A 232 22.76 -10.88 -15.24
C VAL A 232 21.78 -9.72 -15.07
N GLY A 233 20.83 -9.60 -15.99
CA GLY A 233 19.82 -8.53 -15.95
C GLY A 233 18.53 -8.91 -15.23
N ARG A 234 18.24 -10.21 -15.06
CA ARG A 234 16.99 -10.70 -14.47
C ARG A 234 17.21 -11.94 -13.60
N VAL A 235 16.70 -11.93 -12.37
CA VAL A 235 16.87 -13.01 -11.38
C VAL A 235 15.60 -13.26 -10.58
N PRO A 236 15.36 -14.50 -10.11
CA PRO A 236 14.31 -14.75 -9.15
C PRO A 236 14.64 -14.05 -7.82
N VAL A 237 13.60 -13.52 -7.16
CA VAL A 237 13.71 -12.85 -5.86
C VAL A 237 12.62 -13.33 -4.92
N ARG A 238 12.93 -13.34 -3.62
CA ARG A 238 11.93 -13.47 -2.57
C ARG A 238 11.46 -12.07 -2.21
N ALA A 239 10.37 -11.64 -2.81
CA ALA A 239 9.78 -10.33 -2.56
C ALA A 239 8.85 -10.39 -1.35
N TYR A 240 8.95 -9.42 -0.46
CA TYR A 240 8.05 -9.31 0.69
C TYR A 240 7.84 -7.85 1.07
N ALA A 241 6.80 -7.59 1.85
CA ALA A 241 6.58 -6.29 2.47
C ALA A 241 6.39 -6.40 3.98
N ARG A 242 6.87 -5.39 4.69
CA ARG A 242 6.61 -5.17 6.10
C ARG A 242 5.47 -4.18 6.24
N LEU A 243 4.43 -4.56 6.96
CA LEU A 243 3.33 -3.68 7.29
C LEU A 243 3.75 -2.63 8.36
N PRO A 244 3.10 -1.46 8.39
CA PRO A 244 3.33 -0.45 9.41
C PRO A 244 2.98 -0.94 10.82
#